data_AF-A0A4V2K660-F1
#
_entry.id   AF-A0A4V2K660-F1
#
_cell.length_a   1.000
_cell.length_b   1.000
_cell.length_c   1.000
_cell.angle_alpha   90.00
_cell.angle_beta   90.00
_cell.angle_gamma   90.00
#
_symmetry.space_group_name_H-M   'P 1'
#
loop_
_entity.id
_entity.type
_entity.pdbx_description
1 polymer ?
#
loop_
_entity_poly.entity_id
_entity_poly.type
_entity_poly.pdbx_seq_one_letter_code
_entity_poly.pdbx_strand_id
1 'polypeptide(L)'
;MARLVLQTPIPQDAWRVVGTVLGSYRENRREVEVTWEELVQVFEHWGYTARPATGATFKFKPRPGTRWPFPSESPRKEFSFHRPHGRVIPKKYYPTYRSILQRTLGWDANTFKVESEEEEIQRRLVEERMRREEEERNRREAQEKQEKGKKRGRVGRRNRH
;
A
#
# COMPACT_ATOMS: atom_id res chain seq x y z
N MET A 1 20.67 -1.71 7.53
CA MET A 1 19.39 -1.19 8.05
C MET A 1 18.41 -1.09 6.90
N ALA A 2 17.51 -2.06 6.76
CA ALA A 2 16.47 -2.02 5.74
C ALA A 2 15.42 -0.99 6.17
N ARG A 3 15.35 0.12 5.44
CA ARG A 3 14.31 1.13 5.61
C ARG A 3 12.98 0.42 5.31
N LEU A 4 12.17 0.16 6.34
CA LEU A 4 10.77 -0.23 6.19
C LEU A 4 10.10 0.90 5.41
N VAL A 5 10.10 0.78 4.08
CA VAL A 5 9.28 1.59 3.21
C VAL A 5 7.87 1.18 3.59
N LEU A 6 7.21 2.01 4.41
CA LEU A 6 5.79 1.93 4.72
C LEU A 6 5.07 1.59 3.40
N GLN A 7 4.68 0.33 3.26
CA GLN A 7 3.83 -0.12 2.18
C GLN A 7 2.59 0.74 2.32
N THR A 8 2.37 1.64 1.36
CA THR A 8 1.15 2.41 1.31
C THR A 8 0.02 1.37 1.29
N PRO A 9 -0.85 1.33 2.30
CA PRO A 9 -1.90 0.32 2.33
C PRO A 9 -2.69 0.44 1.03
N ILE A 10 -2.85 -0.69 0.34
CA ILE A 10 -3.61 -0.74 -0.90
C ILE A 10 -5.04 -0.28 -0.54
N PRO A 11 -5.59 0.75 -1.18
CA PRO A 11 -6.96 1.18 -0.89
C PRO A 11 -7.92 0.00 -1.04
N GLN A 12 -8.88 -0.13 -0.12
CA GLN A 12 -9.82 -1.25 -0.10
C GLN A 12 -10.57 -1.44 -1.42
N ASP A 13 -10.89 -0.34 -2.12
CA ASP A 13 -11.49 -0.38 -3.46
C ASP A 13 -10.57 -1.00 -4.51
N ALA A 14 -9.28 -0.72 -4.44
CA ALA A 14 -8.29 -1.30 -5.35
C ALA A 14 -8.07 -2.79 -5.07
N TRP A 15 -8.16 -3.19 -3.80
CA TRP A 15 -8.18 -4.60 -3.40
C TRP A 15 -9.41 -5.32 -3.93
N ARG A 16 -10.62 -4.74 -3.78
CA ARG A 16 -11.86 -5.32 -4.32
C ARG A 16 -11.71 -5.61 -5.82
N VAL A 17 -11.23 -4.64 -6.58
CA VAL A 17 -11.09 -4.74 -8.05
C VAL A 17 -10.04 -5.78 -8.46
N VAL A 18 -8.80 -5.62 -8.02
CA VAL A 18 -7.69 -6.48 -8.47
C VAL A 18 -7.75 -7.84 -7.78
N GLY A 19 -8.16 -7.88 -6.51
CA GLY A 19 -8.40 -9.12 -5.76
C GLY A 19 -9.52 -9.96 -6.38
N THR A 20 -10.58 -9.36 -6.93
CA THR A 20 -11.61 -10.13 -7.67
C THR A 20 -11.03 -10.73 -8.96
N VAL A 21 -10.21 -9.99 -9.72
CA VAL A 21 -9.53 -10.52 -10.92
C VAL A 21 -8.56 -11.66 -10.56
N LEU A 22 -7.77 -11.48 -9.50
CA LEU A 22 -6.85 -12.49 -8.98
C LEU A 22 -7.56 -13.65 -8.27
N GLY A 23 -8.86 -13.53 -8.00
CA GLY A 23 -9.69 -14.55 -7.34
C GLY A 23 -9.46 -14.69 -5.84
N SER A 24 -8.79 -13.71 -5.23
CA SER A 24 -8.52 -13.63 -3.79
C SER A 24 -9.62 -12.90 -3.02
N TYR A 25 -10.41 -12.06 -3.68
CA TYR A 25 -11.53 -11.34 -3.04
C TYR A 25 -12.86 -12.07 -3.20
N ARG A 26 -13.55 -12.30 -2.09
CA ARG A 26 -14.93 -12.80 -2.02
C ARG A 26 -15.69 -11.99 -0.98
N GLU A 27 -16.66 -11.22 -1.39
CA GLU A 27 -17.52 -10.47 -0.47
C GLU A 27 -18.74 -11.32 -0.11
N ASN A 28 -18.86 -11.77 1.15
CA ASN A 28 -20.08 -12.36 1.72
C ASN A 28 -20.84 -13.37 0.82
N ARG A 29 -20.10 -14.19 0.06
CA ARG A 29 -20.62 -15.16 -0.93
C ARG A 29 -21.44 -14.55 -2.09
N ARG A 30 -21.45 -13.23 -2.25
CA ARG A 30 -22.05 -12.53 -3.40
C ARG A 30 -21.04 -12.37 -4.52
N GLU A 31 -21.55 -12.34 -5.75
CA GLU A 31 -20.73 -12.09 -6.92
C GLU A 31 -20.37 -10.60 -6.99
N VAL A 32 -19.08 -10.31 -6.94
CA VAL A 32 -18.56 -8.95 -7.07
C VAL A 32 -18.31 -8.70 -8.56
N GLU A 33 -19.03 -7.72 -9.11
CA GLU A 33 -18.83 -7.28 -10.47
C GLU A 33 -17.69 -6.24 -10.51
N VAL A 34 -16.77 -6.42 -11.45
CA VAL A 34 -15.69 -5.46 -11.72
C VAL A 34 -15.91 -4.90 -13.10
N THR A 35 -15.99 -3.58 -13.19
CA THR A 35 -16.07 -2.88 -14.46
C THR A 35 -14.69 -2.65 -15.06
N TRP A 36 -14.66 -2.51 -16.38
CA TRP A 36 -13.43 -2.13 -17.08
C TRP A 36 -12.87 -0.79 -16.59
N GLU A 37 -13.75 0.17 -16.30
CA GLU A 37 -13.39 1.50 -15.81
C GLU A 37 -12.71 1.44 -14.44
N GLU A 38 -13.28 0.67 -13.50
CA GLU A 38 -12.68 0.47 -12.17
C GLU A 38 -11.28 -0.16 -12.28
N LEU A 39 -11.12 -1.17 -13.14
CA LEU A 39 -9.81 -1.78 -13.37
C LEU A 39 -8.80 -0.74 -13.90
N VAL A 40 -9.20 0.07 -14.89
CA VAL A 40 -8.34 1.12 -15.44
C VAL A 40 -7.96 2.14 -14.39
N GLN A 41 -8.94 2.66 -13.64
CA GLN A 41 -8.74 3.67 -12.60
C GLN A 41 -7.75 3.20 -11.52
N VAL A 42 -7.83 1.93 -11.10
CA VAL A 42 -6.90 1.36 -10.14
C VAL A 42 -5.47 1.38 -10.68
N PHE A 43 -5.24 0.96 -11.92
CA PHE A 43 -3.91 1.01 -12.52
C PHE A 43 -3.43 2.44 -12.75
N GLU A 44 -4.30 3.37 -13.12
CA GLU A 44 -3.95 4.79 -13.25
C GLU A 44 -3.54 5.41 -11.91
N HIS A 45 -4.25 5.10 -10.84
CA HIS A 45 -3.90 5.51 -9.48
C HIS A 45 -2.52 5.00 -9.07
N TRP A 46 -2.14 3.79 -9.49
CA TRP A 46 -0.79 3.25 -9.28
C TRP A 46 0.26 3.73 -10.29
N GLY A 47 -0.09 4.70 -11.12
CA GLY A 47 0.82 5.37 -12.03
C GLY A 47 0.97 4.69 -13.38
N TYR A 48 0.00 3.89 -13.84
CA TYR A 48 -0.05 3.47 -15.23
C TYR A 48 -0.82 4.47 -16.11
N THR A 49 -0.59 4.40 -17.41
CA THR A 49 -1.44 5.02 -18.43
C THR A 49 -2.04 3.92 -19.27
N ALA A 50 -3.37 3.85 -19.31
CA ALA A 50 -4.07 2.95 -20.21
C ALA A 50 -4.25 3.64 -21.57
N ARG A 51 -3.73 3.03 -22.64
CA ARG A 51 -3.90 3.54 -24.00
C ARG A 51 -4.40 2.42 -24.92
N PRO A 52 -5.29 2.72 -25.89
CA PRO A 52 -5.62 1.78 -26.95
C PRO A 52 -4.34 1.34 -27.69
N ALA A 53 -4.23 0.04 -28.00
CA ALA A 53 -3.13 -0.52 -28.77
C ALA A 53 -3.63 -0.99 -30.15
N THR A 54 -4.28 -2.15 -30.21
CA THR A 54 -4.81 -2.74 -31.45
C THR A 54 -6.12 -3.46 -31.16
N GLY A 55 -7.15 -3.20 -31.98
CA GLY A 55 -8.50 -3.72 -31.74
C GLY A 55 -9.03 -3.30 -30.36
N ALA A 56 -9.67 -4.22 -29.64
CA ALA A 56 -10.13 -3.97 -28.28
C ALA A 56 -9.05 -4.14 -27.20
N THR A 57 -7.75 -4.17 -27.55
CA THR A 57 -6.67 -4.30 -26.57
C THR A 57 -6.16 -2.95 -26.09
N PHE A 58 -6.01 -2.80 -24.78
CA PHE A 58 -5.44 -1.64 -24.11
C PHE A 58 -4.11 -1.98 -23.47
N LYS A 59 -3.11 -1.14 -23.72
CA LYS A 59 -1.77 -1.24 -23.15
C LYS A 59 -1.64 -0.34 -21.93
N PHE A 60 -1.13 -0.90 -20.84
CA PHE A 60 -0.86 -0.21 -19.58
C PHE A 60 0.64 0.05 -19.48
N LYS A 61 1.02 1.32 -19.53
CA LYS A 61 2.42 1.76 -19.46
C LYS A 61 2.72 2.49 -18.16
N PRO A 62 3.79 2.14 -17.43
CA PRO A 62 4.14 2.84 -16.20
C PRO A 62 4.58 4.27 -16.52
N ARG A 63 4.06 5.23 -15.75
CA ARG A 63 4.43 6.65 -15.84
C ARG A 63 5.73 6.88 -15.08
N PRO A 64 6.73 7.55 -15.68
CA PRO A 64 7.94 7.92 -14.97
C PRO A 64 7.61 8.83 -13.78
N GLY A 65 8.35 8.71 -12.68
CA GLY A 65 8.21 9.58 -11.51
C GLY A 65 6.98 9.34 -10.62
N THR A 66 6.11 8.39 -10.93
CA THR A 66 4.97 8.05 -10.05
C THR A 66 5.38 7.10 -8.93
N ARG A 67 4.80 7.23 -7.73
CA ARG A 67 5.12 6.36 -6.58
C ARG A 67 4.52 4.96 -6.79
N TRP A 68 5.34 3.92 -6.70
CA TRP A 68 4.90 2.53 -6.74
C TRP A 68 4.54 2.08 -5.32
N PRO A 69 3.29 1.62 -5.06
CA PRO A 69 2.90 1.27 -3.69
C PRO A 69 3.42 -0.10 -3.24
N PHE A 70 4.01 -0.90 -4.16
CA PHE A 70 4.50 -2.25 -3.90
C PHE A 70 6.03 -2.28 -3.71
N PRO A 71 6.58 -3.32 -3.06
CA PRO A 71 8.02 -3.49 -2.91
C PRO A 71 8.77 -3.41 -4.24
N SER A 72 10.01 -2.91 -4.23
CA SER A 72 10.84 -2.74 -5.42
C SER A 72 11.13 -4.04 -6.17
N GLU A 73 10.91 -5.20 -5.55
CA GLU A 73 11.05 -6.53 -6.12
C GLU A 73 9.98 -6.88 -7.17
N SER A 74 8.87 -6.13 -7.22
CA SER A 74 7.88 -6.18 -8.32
C SER A 74 8.10 -4.99 -9.26
N PRO A 75 9.10 -5.04 -10.16
CA PRO A 75 9.37 -3.94 -11.08
C PRO A 75 8.15 -3.69 -11.97
N ARG A 76 7.83 -2.41 -12.16
CA ARG A 76 6.76 -1.99 -13.07
C ARG A 76 7.11 -2.38 -14.50
N LYS A 77 6.27 -3.21 -15.12
CA LYS A 77 6.41 -3.63 -16.51
C LYS A 77 5.18 -3.21 -17.30
N GLU A 78 5.37 -2.98 -18.58
CA GLU A 78 4.25 -2.80 -19.49
C GLU A 78 3.47 -4.12 -19.65
N PHE A 79 2.15 -4.03 -19.71
CA PHE A 79 1.27 -5.16 -19.99
C PHE A 79 0.04 -4.70 -20.76
N SER A 80 -0.80 -5.64 -21.21
CA SER A 80 -2.01 -5.31 -21.97
C SER A 80 -3.18 -6.16 -21.53
N PHE A 81 -4.38 -5.57 -21.55
CA PHE A 81 -5.64 -6.28 -21.36
C PHE A 81 -6.56 -6.07 -22.55
N HIS A 82 -7.35 -7.09 -22.87
CA HIS A 82 -8.42 -6.98 -23.85
C HIS A 82 -9.67 -6.39 -23.20
N ARG A 83 -10.08 -5.19 -23.59
CA ARG A 83 -11.30 -4.54 -23.12
C ARG A 83 -12.53 -5.36 -23.52
N PRO A 84 -13.40 -5.75 -22.57
CA PRO A 84 -14.66 -6.40 -22.88
C PRO A 84 -15.61 -5.43 -23.60
N HIS A 85 -16.51 -5.95 -24.43
CA HIS A 85 -17.51 -5.13 -25.12
C HIS A 85 -18.52 -4.48 -24.15
N GLY A 86 -18.82 -5.14 -23.03
CA GLY A 86 -19.69 -4.61 -21.97
C GLY A 86 -18.93 -3.74 -20.95
N ARG A 87 -19.68 -3.04 -20.11
CA ARG A 87 -19.12 -2.24 -19.00
C ARG A 87 -18.46 -3.13 -17.94
N VAL A 88 -19.14 -4.22 -17.58
CA VAL A 88 -18.67 -5.24 -16.63
C VAL A 88 -17.72 -6.19 -17.34
N ILE A 89 -16.61 -6.54 -16.69
CA ILE A 89 -15.66 -7.54 -17.18
C ILE A 89 -16.27 -8.93 -16.98
N PRO A 90 -16.58 -9.67 -18.07
CA PRO A 90 -17.11 -11.02 -17.93
C PRO A 90 -16.07 -11.95 -17.29
N LYS A 91 -16.51 -12.85 -16.41
CA LYS A 91 -15.62 -13.78 -15.67
C LYS A 91 -14.67 -14.60 -16.54
N LYS A 92 -15.06 -14.89 -17.80
CA LYS A 92 -14.20 -15.58 -18.78
C LYS A 92 -12.88 -14.83 -19.06
N TYR A 93 -12.80 -13.53 -18.80
CA TYR A 93 -11.58 -12.73 -18.94
C TYR A 93 -10.62 -12.87 -17.75
N TYR A 94 -11.13 -13.20 -16.55
CA TYR A 94 -10.33 -13.22 -15.33
C TYR A 94 -9.14 -14.17 -15.37
N PRO A 95 -9.24 -15.42 -15.89
CA PRO A 95 -8.06 -16.29 -15.99
C PRO A 95 -6.95 -15.67 -16.84
N THR A 96 -7.31 -15.03 -17.95
CA THR A 96 -6.36 -14.36 -18.85
C THR A 96 -5.72 -13.17 -18.16
N TYR A 97 -6.52 -12.31 -17.52
CA TYR A 97 -6.02 -11.13 -16.82
C TYR A 97 -5.11 -11.52 -15.66
N ARG A 98 -5.50 -12.52 -14.86
CA ARG A 98 -4.69 -13.07 -13.78
C ARG A 98 -3.34 -13.58 -14.29
N SER A 99 -3.34 -14.34 -15.39
CA SER A 99 -2.10 -14.85 -15.99
C SER A 99 -1.16 -13.71 -16.40
N ILE A 100 -1.71 -12.62 -16.97
CA ILE A 100 -0.94 -11.43 -17.34
C ILE A 100 -0.33 -10.79 -16.09
N LEU A 101 -1.13 -10.54 -15.04
CA LEU A 101 -0.66 -9.91 -13.80
C LEU A 101 0.41 -10.76 -13.10
N GLN A 102 0.23 -12.08 -13.05
CA GLN A 102 1.20 -13.01 -12.49
C GLN A 102 2.51 -13.00 -13.27
N ARG A 103 2.46 -13.06 -14.60
CA ARG A 103 3.67 -13.08 -15.44
C ARG A 103 4.41 -11.75 -15.45
N THR A 104 3.69 -10.63 -15.38
CA THR A 104 4.28 -9.29 -15.58
C THR A 104 4.69 -8.64 -14.27
N LEU A 105 3.86 -8.74 -13.24
CA LEU A 105 4.07 -8.07 -11.95
C LEU A 105 4.41 -9.05 -10.83
N GLY A 106 4.38 -10.37 -11.11
CA GLY A 106 4.57 -11.39 -10.08
C GLY A 106 3.37 -11.53 -9.16
N TRP A 107 2.22 -10.93 -9.49
CA TRP A 107 1.06 -10.89 -8.62
C TRP A 107 0.22 -12.16 -8.73
N ASP A 108 0.04 -12.82 -7.59
CA ASP A 108 -0.91 -13.92 -7.43
C ASP A 108 -1.93 -13.63 -6.31
N ALA A 109 -2.82 -14.59 -6.05
CA ALA A 109 -3.83 -14.47 -5.02
C ALA A 109 -3.25 -14.29 -3.59
N ASN A 110 -1.99 -14.66 -3.37
CA ASN A 110 -1.30 -14.57 -2.08
C ASN A 110 -0.49 -13.26 -1.95
N THR A 111 0.04 -12.74 -3.05
CA THR A 111 0.82 -11.50 -3.15
C THR A 111 -0.01 -10.29 -2.76
N PHE A 112 -1.32 -10.41 -2.96
CA PHE A 112 -2.25 -9.29 -2.88
C PHE A 112 -3.11 -9.35 -1.59
N LYS A 113 -2.94 -10.36 -0.71
CA LYS A 113 -3.67 -10.45 0.57
C LYS A 113 -3.59 -9.13 1.36
N VAL A 114 -4.73 -8.51 1.61
CA VAL A 114 -4.88 -7.46 2.62
C VAL A 114 -4.56 -8.07 3.97
N GLU A 115 -3.79 -7.36 4.80
CA GLU A 115 -3.66 -7.66 6.22
C GLU A 115 -5.06 -8.00 6.74
N SER A 116 -5.26 -9.17 7.34
CA SER A 116 -6.57 -9.49 7.94
C SER A 116 -6.99 -8.34 8.87
N GLU A 117 -8.30 -8.18 9.13
CA GLU A 117 -8.77 -7.20 10.11
C GLU A 117 -8.03 -7.34 11.46
N GLU A 118 -7.64 -8.57 11.81
CA GLU A 118 -6.79 -8.88 12.96
C GLU A 118 -5.34 -8.40 12.79
N GLU A 119 -4.73 -8.53 11.61
CA GLU A 119 -3.38 -8.03 11.32
C GLU A 119 -3.34 -6.49 11.29
N GLU A 120 -4.38 -5.83 10.76
CA GLU A 120 -4.52 -4.36 10.81
C GLU A 120 -4.68 -3.88 12.26
N ILE A 121 -5.52 -4.56 13.05
CA ILE A 121 -5.69 -4.28 14.49
C ILE A 121 -4.37 -4.49 15.23
N GLN A 122 -3.67 -5.61 15.00
CA GLN A 122 -2.38 -5.88 15.65
C GLN A 122 -1.33 -4.84 15.28
N ARG A 123 -1.26 -4.44 14.01
CA ARG A 123 -0.31 -3.41 13.58
C ARG A 123 -0.59 -2.05 14.20
N ARG A 124 -1.87 -1.63 14.27
CA ARG A 124 -2.26 -0.39 14.97
C ARG A 124 -1.92 -0.45 16.45
N LEU A 125 -2.14 -1.59 17.10
CA LEU A 125 -1.77 -1.80 18.51
C LEU A 125 -0.25 -1.73 18.71
N VAL A 126 0.54 -2.28 17.78
CA VAL A 126 2.01 -2.21 17.82
C VAL A 126 2.52 -0.79 17.57
N GLU A 127 1.97 -0.07 16.59
CA GLU A 127 2.31 1.34 16.34
C GLU A 127 1.96 2.23 17.53
N GLU A 128 0.79 2.03 18.14
CA GLU A 128 0.37 2.81 19.30
C GLU A 128 1.27 2.51 20.52
N ARG A 129 1.66 1.25 20.72
CA ARG A 129 2.61 0.85 21.76
C ARG A 129 3.98 1.49 21.55
N MET A 130 4.52 1.42 20.33
CA MET A 130 5.81 2.02 19.99
C MET A 130 5.79 3.54 20.20
N ARG A 131 4.69 4.21 19.81
CA ARG A 131 4.52 5.64 20.04
C ARG A 131 4.48 5.99 21.53
N ARG A 132 3.79 5.19 22.36
CA ARG A 132 3.77 5.40 23.82
C ARG A 132 5.14 5.17 24.46
N GLU A 133 5.87 4.14 24.04
CA GLU A 133 7.23 3.87 24.53
C GLU A 133 8.20 5.00 24.12
N GLU A 134 8.05 5.56 22.92
CA GLU A 134 8.84 6.70 22.44
C GLU A 134 8.49 8.01 23.18
N GLU A 135 7.21 8.28 23.43
CA GLU A 135 6.76 9.43 24.25
C GLU A 135 7.26 9.31 25.70
N GLU A 136 7.23 8.11 26.30
CA GLU A 136 7.73 7.89 27.65
C GLU A 136 9.26 8.07 27.74
N ARG A 137 9.99 7.55 26.75
CA ARG A 137 11.44 7.76 26.64
C ARG A 137 11.78 9.24 26.51
N ASN A 138 11.10 9.97 25.62
CA ASN A 138 11.29 11.40 25.44
C ASN A 138 10.97 12.19 26.72
N ARG A 139 9.96 11.76 27.48
CA ARG A 139 9.60 12.39 28.77
C ARG A 139 10.67 12.15 29.84
N ARG A 140 11.25 10.95 29.92
CA ARG A 140 12.37 10.63 30.83
C ARG A 140 13.62 11.42 30.45
N GLU A 141 13.97 11.49 29.16
CA GLU A 141 15.10 12.28 28.68
C GLU A 141 14.90 13.80 28.93
N ALA A 142 13.67 14.30 28.81
CA ALA A 142 13.34 15.69 29.13
C ALA A 142 13.43 16.00 30.64
N GLN A 143 12.99 15.08 31.50
CA GLN A 143 13.13 15.20 32.96
C GLN A 143 14.60 15.16 33.40
N GLU A 144 15.40 14.24 32.86
CA GLU A 144 16.84 14.17 33.14
C GLU A 144 17.59 15.44 32.71
N LYS A 145 17.22 16.03 31.56
CA LYS A 145 17.80 17.31 31.10
C LYS A 145 17.43 18.48 32.03
N GLN A 146 16.20 18.52 32.55
CA GLN A 146 15.80 19.53 33.54
C GLN A 146 16.51 19.36 34.90
N GLU A 147 16.68 18.14 35.40
CA GLU A 147 17.40 17.89 36.66
C GLU A 147 18.90 18.21 36.57
N LYS A 148 19.55 17.88 35.46
CA LYS A 148 20.94 18.28 35.19
C LYS A 148 21.08 19.80 35.03
N GLY A 149 20.10 20.47 34.44
CA GLY A 149 20.05 21.93 34.31
C GLY A 149 19.91 22.66 35.67
N LYS A 150 19.06 22.16 36.58
CA LYS A 150 18.87 22.75 37.92
C LYS A 150 20.10 22.61 38.81
N LYS A 151 20.88 21.52 38.69
CA LYS A 151 22.13 21.34 39.47
C LYS A 151 23.26 22.28 39.02
N ARG A 152 23.27 22.75 37.76
CA ARG A 152 24.23 23.77 37.29
C ARG A 152 23.85 25.20 37.69
N GLY A 153 22.56 25.50 37.83
CA GLY A 153 22.10 26.83 38.28
C GLY A 153 22.30 27.13 39.77
N ARG A 154 22.47 26.10 40.63
CA ARG A 154 22.59 26.27 42.09
C ARG A 154 24.02 26.48 42.60
N VAL A 155 25.04 26.23 41.78
CA VAL A 155 26.46 26.39 42.17
C VAL A 155 27.00 27.81 41.90
N GLY A 156 26.29 28.62 41.10
CA GLY A 156 26.72 29.99 40.75
C GLY A 156 26.26 31.11 41.70
N ARG A 157 25.42 30.82 42.71
CA ARG A 157 24.78 31.86 43.55
C ARG A 157 25.34 31.94 44.98
N ARG A 158 26.63 31.63 45.16
CA ARG A 158 27.32 31.76 46.46
C ARG A 158 28.58 32.63 46.44
N ASN A 159 28.88 33.33 45.34
CA ASN A 159 30.12 34.11 45.21
C ASN A 159 29.93 35.45 44.47
N ARG A 160 28.97 36.28 44.89
CA ARG A 160 29.00 37.72 44.61
C ARG A 160 28.49 38.50 45.82
N HIS A 161 29.46 39.09 46.52
CA HIS A 161 29.40 40.20 47.47
C HIS A 161 28.65 40.00 48.78
#